data_AF-A0A417X4E3-F1
#
_entry.id   AF-A0A417X4E3-F1
#
_cell.length_a   1.000
_cell.length_b   1.000
_cell.length_c   1.000
_cell.angle_alpha   90.00
_cell.angle_beta   90.00
_cell.angle_gamma   90.00
#
_symmetry.space_group_name_H-M   'P 1'
#
loop_
_entity.id
_entity.type
_entity.pdbx_description
1 polymer ?
#
loop_
_entity_poly.entity_id
_entity_poly.type
_entity_poly.pdbx_seq_one_letter_code
_entity_poly.pdbx_strand_id
1 'polypeptide(L)'
;MIQTKNRGKYRILPGNPEKMGASATKDGYNFAVEVSDGKKAELLLYRKGHQKPFLTVPLPEEERTGVISSVEITGLTVGKFSYAYRMDEAFCLDPYAGAVEGRETFGAPMEKEEGACCCLLPEYPVMRTTSLHRPYEETILYKLHVRGFTKDGSSRVKNKGTFRGVIEKIPYLKELGINAVELMPSYEFFEWTSLTEPAYVYPAPAEEKRVNYWGYGTKALYFAPKASYAASADAVAEFAEMVDALHENGIECLMEFCFAPGTPSGFALQVLHHWQLRYQIDGFHLVGDASLAEEASKDALLRKTKLIFLGFDGARIYQGKRPWFRNLGEHNQATSTISAAS
;
A
#
# COMPACT_ATOMS: atom_id res chain seq x y z
N MET A 1 17.81 19.39 -21.19
CA MET A 1 16.58 20.18 -21.44
C MET A 1 15.61 19.23 -22.15
N ILE A 2 14.46 18.87 -21.55
CA ILE A 2 13.52 17.88 -22.13
C ILE A 2 13.30 18.33 -23.55
N GLN A 3 13.86 17.61 -24.52
CA GLN A 3 13.55 17.88 -25.91
C GLN A 3 12.08 17.51 -26.07
N THR A 4 11.24 18.53 -26.05
CA THR A 4 9.77 18.48 -26.06
C THR A 4 9.29 17.74 -27.30
N LYS A 5 9.27 16.42 -27.27
CA LYS A 5 8.48 15.62 -28.21
C LYS A 5 7.02 15.61 -27.73
N ASN A 6 6.42 16.81 -27.72
CA ASN A 6 4.99 16.97 -27.51
C ASN A 6 4.25 16.09 -28.50
N ARG A 7 3.30 15.29 -28.01
CA ARG A 7 2.52 14.39 -28.86
C ARG A 7 1.09 14.90 -28.97
N GLY A 8 0.82 15.69 -30.00
CA GLY A 8 -0.50 16.32 -30.18
C GLY A 8 -0.85 17.21 -28.99
N LYS A 9 -1.94 16.90 -28.27
CA LYS A 9 -2.39 17.68 -27.11
C LYS A 9 -1.59 17.44 -25.82
N TYR A 10 -0.78 16.38 -25.74
CA TYR A 10 -0.03 16.06 -24.53
C TYR A 10 1.30 16.82 -24.53
N ARG A 11 1.45 17.79 -23.63
CA ARG A 11 2.70 18.53 -23.43
C ARG A 11 3.48 17.96 -22.26
N ILE A 12 4.79 17.84 -22.44
CA ILE A 12 5.73 17.33 -21.45
C ILE A 12 6.46 18.55 -20.88
N LEU A 13 6.37 18.75 -19.58
CA LEU A 13 6.89 19.90 -18.83
C LEU A 13 7.79 19.42 -17.68
N PRO A 14 8.69 20.27 -17.15
CA PRO A 14 9.39 19.96 -15.90
C PRO A 14 8.41 19.61 -14.79
N GLY A 15 8.67 18.54 -14.05
CA GLY A 15 7.83 18.10 -12.93
C GLY A 15 8.22 18.73 -11.60
N ASN A 16 7.46 18.37 -10.56
CA ASN A 16 7.78 18.65 -9.17
C ASN A 16 8.39 17.39 -8.51
N PRO A 17 9.69 17.42 -8.13
CA PRO A 17 10.37 16.28 -7.51
C PRO A 17 9.92 16.00 -6.07
N GLU A 18 9.24 16.93 -5.40
CA GLU A 18 8.72 16.72 -4.04
C GLU A 18 7.41 15.89 -4.03
N LYS A 19 6.79 15.70 -5.19
CA LYS A 19 5.53 14.96 -5.35
C LYS A 19 5.80 13.59 -5.96
N MET A 20 6.41 12.72 -5.16
CA MET A 20 6.74 11.33 -5.52
C MET A 20 5.52 10.56 -6.05
N GLY A 21 5.79 9.64 -6.98
CA GLY A 21 4.79 8.89 -7.72
C GLY A 21 4.06 9.71 -8.76
N ALA A 22 2.93 9.20 -9.23
CA ALA A 22 1.97 9.99 -10.00
C ALA A 22 1.11 10.86 -9.06
N SER A 23 0.87 12.11 -9.43
CA SER A 23 -0.04 13.02 -8.71
C SER A 23 -0.76 13.96 -9.66
N ALA A 24 -2.06 14.17 -9.44
CA ALA A 24 -2.86 15.05 -10.29
C ALA A 24 -2.40 16.51 -10.16
N THR A 25 -2.29 17.20 -11.29
CA THR A 25 -2.06 18.64 -11.38
C THR A 25 -3.31 19.33 -11.94
N LYS A 26 -3.27 20.66 -12.11
CA LYS A 26 -4.38 21.41 -12.70
C LYS A 26 -4.71 20.94 -14.13
N ASP A 27 -3.67 20.62 -14.91
CA ASP A 27 -3.78 20.39 -16.35
C ASP A 27 -3.38 18.95 -16.75
N GLY A 28 -3.00 18.08 -15.82
CA GLY A 28 -2.59 16.72 -16.09
C GLY A 28 -2.06 15.98 -14.86
N TYR A 29 -0.91 15.33 -14.98
CA TYR A 29 -0.27 14.60 -13.89
C TYR A 29 1.23 14.87 -13.82
N ASN A 30 1.73 15.06 -12.61
CA ASN A 30 3.14 15.01 -12.28
C ASN A 30 3.55 13.57 -12.00
N PHE A 31 4.73 13.18 -12.44
CA PHE A 31 5.36 11.90 -12.18
C PHE A 31 6.73 12.17 -11.59
N ALA A 32 7.04 11.62 -10.42
CA ALA A 32 8.37 11.68 -9.84
C ALA A 32 8.82 10.32 -9.30
N VAL A 33 10.04 9.92 -9.63
CA VAL A 33 10.59 8.61 -9.25
C VAL A 33 12.08 8.74 -8.96
N GLU A 34 12.53 7.99 -7.96
CA GLU A 34 13.96 7.81 -7.69
C GLU A 34 14.57 6.90 -8.76
N VAL A 35 15.67 7.34 -9.36
CA VAL A 35 16.41 6.56 -10.35
C VAL A 35 17.78 6.22 -9.78
N SER A 36 18.11 4.93 -9.73
CA SER A 36 19.42 4.49 -9.23
C SER A 36 20.57 5.11 -10.02
N ASP A 37 21.71 5.31 -9.36
CA ASP A 37 22.91 5.91 -9.95
C ASP A 37 23.33 5.22 -11.25
N GLY A 38 23.64 6.03 -12.26
CA GLY A 38 24.11 5.58 -13.58
C GLY A 38 23.05 4.90 -14.47
N LYS A 39 21.81 4.72 -14.01
CA LYS A 39 20.74 4.13 -14.82
C LYS A 39 20.06 5.16 -15.71
N LYS A 40 19.71 4.76 -16.93
CA LYS A 40 18.78 5.52 -17.79
C LYS A 40 17.36 5.20 -17.38
N ALA A 41 16.49 6.20 -17.37
CA ALA A 41 15.08 6.00 -17.04
C ALA A 41 14.17 6.57 -18.12
N GLU A 42 13.03 5.91 -18.31
CA GLU A 42 11.96 6.36 -19.19
C GLU A 42 10.61 6.11 -18.51
N LEU A 43 9.71 7.07 -18.63
CA LEU A 43 8.30 6.90 -18.28
C LEU A 43 7.55 6.33 -19.49
N LEU A 44 6.86 5.22 -19.29
CA LEU A 44 6.02 4.53 -20.27
C LEU A 44 4.56 4.82 -19.95
N LEU A 45 3.85 5.47 -20.88
CA LEU A 45 2.41 5.69 -20.78
C LEU A 45 1.66 4.77 -21.74
N TYR A 46 0.64 4.09 -21.24
CA TYR A 46 -0.21 3.17 -21.97
C TYR A 46 -1.61 3.72 -22.06
N ARG A 47 -2.32 3.43 -23.16
CA ARG A 47 -3.77 3.64 -23.20
C ARG A 47 -4.43 2.45 -22.54
N LYS A 48 -5.54 2.68 -21.82
CA LYS A 48 -6.32 1.62 -21.19
C LYS A 48 -6.59 0.47 -22.18
N GLY A 49 -6.24 -0.75 -21.79
CA GLY A 49 -6.40 -1.97 -22.60
C GLY A 49 -5.33 -2.20 -23.67
N HIS A 50 -4.30 -1.36 -23.75
CA HIS A 50 -3.18 -1.54 -24.68
C HIS A 50 -1.90 -1.94 -23.93
N GLN A 51 -1.23 -2.99 -24.40
CA GLN A 51 0.04 -3.48 -23.84
C GLN A 51 1.29 -2.81 -24.43
N LYS A 52 1.13 -1.96 -25.45
CA LYS A 52 2.25 -1.21 -26.06
C LYS A 52 2.21 0.25 -25.58
N PRO A 53 3.36 0.85 -25.21
CA PRO A 53 3.40 2.23 -24.80
C PRO A 53 2.80 3.14 -25.89
N PHE A 54 1.81 3.93 -25.50
CA PHE A 54 1.31 5.04 -26.29
C PHE A 54 2.33 6.17 -26.35
N LEU A 55 3.01 6.50 -25.24
CA LEU A 55 4.05 7.52 -25.20
C LEU A 55 5.19 7.04 -24.31
N THR A 56 6.43 7.23 -24.76
CA THR A 56 7.64 7.00 -23.98
C THR A 56 8.33 8.34 -23.78
N VAL A 57 8.56 8.71 -22.53
CA VAL A 57 9.17 9.99 -22.14
C VAL A 57 10.53 9.70 -21.52
N PRO A 58 11.64 10.09 -22.18
CA PRO A 58 12.97 9.98 -21.59
C PRO A 58 13.08 10.82 -20.31
N LEU A 59 13.74 10.28 -19.29
CA LEU A 59 14.03 10.94 -18.01
C LEU A 59 15.57 11.11 -17.89
N PRO A 60 16.13 12.13 -18.55
CA PRO A 60 17.58 12.30 -18.65
C PRO A 60 18.19 12.64 -17.29
N GLU A 61 19.45 12.23 -17.09
CA GLU A 61 20.16 12.39 -15.82
C GLU A 61 20.42 13.87 -15.48
N GLU A 62 20.72 14.68 -16.50
CA GLU A 62 21.02 16.11 -16.37
C GLU A 62 19.83 16.97 -15.89
N GLU A 63 18.64 16.39 -15.77
CA GLU A 63 17.41 17.09 -15.31
C GLU A 63 16.90 16.59 -13.97
N ARG A 64 17.63 15.66 -13.34
CA ARG A 64 17.28 15.16 -12.02
C ARG A 64 17.50 16.25 -10.98
N THR A 65 16.64 16.23 -9.96
CA THR A 65 16.88 16.96 -8.71
C THR A 65 17.40 15.95 -7.69
N GLY A 66 18.72 15.99 -7.42
CA GLY A 66 19.39 14.88 -6.75
C GLY A 66 19.30 13.61 -7.61
N VAL A 67 18.77 12.53 -7.04
CA VAL A 67 18.52 11.25 -7.75
C VAL A 67 17.08 11.11 -8.26
N ILE A 68 16.25 12.14 -8.10
CA ILE A 68 14.83 12.10 -8.48
C ILE A 68 14.66 12.66 -9.89
N SER A 69 14.06 11.85 -10.77
CA SER A 69 13.54 12.32 -12.06
C SER A 69 12.10 12.77 -11.89
N SER A 70 11.73 13.91 -12.45
CA SER A 70 10.34 14.39 -12.40
C SER A 70 9.89 15.04 -13.71
N VAL A 71 8.64 14.76 -14.09
CA VAL A 71 8.04 15.28 -15.32
C VAL A 71 6.54 15.49 -15.12
N GLU A 72 6.01 16.57 -15.68
CA GLU A 72 4.56 16.80 -15.78
C GLU A 72 4.08 16.54 -17.20
N ILE A 73 2.96 15.82 -17.33
CA ILE A 73 2.31 15.54 -18.61
C ILE A 73 0.89 16.06 -18.58
N THR A 74 0.63 17.08 -19.38
CA THR A 74 -0.68 17.73 -19.51
C THR A 74 -1.64 16.93 -20.40
N GLY A 75 -2.94 17.13 -20.20
CA GLY A 75 -4.01 16.56 -21.02
C GLY A 75 -4.30 15.08 -20.75
N LEU A 76 -3.66 14.48 -19.75
CA LEU A 76 -3.96 13.14 -19.25
C LEU A 76 -5.30 13.14 -18.49
N THR A 77 -6.02 12.03 -18.59
CA THR A 77 -7.32 11.85 -17.93
C THR A 77 -7.31 10.53 -17.20
N VAL A 78 -7.76 10.54 -15.95
CA VAL A 78 -7.90 9.33 -15.13
C VAL A 78 -8.73 8.26 -15.84
N GLY A 79 -8.40 6.99 -15.60
CA GLY A 79 -9.11 5.84 -16.17
C GLY A 79 -8.94 5.66 -17.68
N LYS A 80 -8.16 6.52 -18.35
CA LYS A 80 -7.81 6.38 -19.78
C LYS A 80 -6.37 5.95 -20.01
N PHE A 81 -5.51 6.13 -19.00
CA PHE A 81 -4.09 5.82 -19.07
C PHE A 81 -3.64 5.02 -17.85
N SER A 82 -2.64 4.19 -18.10
CA SER A 82 -1.81 3.55 -17.09
C SER A 82 -0.34 3.84 -17.42
N TYR A 83 0.55 3.61 -16.47
CA TYR A 83 1.95 3.95 -16.61
C TYR A 83 2.86 2.94 -15.93
N ALA A 84 4.12 2.97 -16.32
CA ALA A 84 5.21 2.26 -15.67
C ALA A 84 6.52 2.98 -16.02
N TYR A 85 7.62 2.52 -15.42
CA TYR A 85 8.95 2.97 -15.76
C TYR A 85 9.74 1.88 -16.46
N ARG A 86 10.71 2.30 -17.26
CA ARG A 86 11.80 1.45 -17.74
C ARG A 86 13.11 2.04 -17.23
N MET A 87 13.89 1.21 -16.54
CA MET A 87 15.19 1.57 -15.99
C MET A 87 16.24 0.69 -16.68
N ASP A 88 16.99 1.28 -17.60
CA ASP A 88 17.78 0.57 -18.62
C ASP A 88 16.92 -0.43 -19.40
N GLU A 89 17.12 -1.73 -19.18
CA GLU A 89 16.33 -2.81 -19.80
C GLU A 89 15.20 -3.32 -18.90
N ALA A 90 15.17 -2.91 -17.63
CA ALA A 90 14.24 -3.44 -16.63
C ALA A 90 12.90 -2.68 -16.65
N PHE A 91 11.80 -3.40 -16.76
CA PHE A 91 10.46 -2.88 -16.50
C PHE A 91 10.23 -2.72 -15.00
N CYS A 92 9.70 -1.57 -14.57
CA CYS A 92 9.52 -1.26 -13.16
C CYS A 92 8.15 -0.61 -12.92
N LEU A 93 7.42 -1.10 -11.94
CA LEU A 93 6.26 -0.41 -11.39
C LEU A 93 6.72 0.71 -10.46
N ASP A 94 5.92 1.77 -10.39
CA ASP A 94 6.17 2.89 -9.50
C ASP A 94 5.96 2.46 -8.03
N PRO A 95 6.98 2.55 -7.16
CA PRO A 95 6.86 2.21 -5.74
C PRO A 95 5.80 3.04 -5.00
N TYR A 96 5.44 4.21 -5.51
CA TYR A 96 4.45 5.13 -4.97
C TYR A 96 3.06 5.00 -5.62
N ALA A 97 2.85 4.01 -6.49
CA ALA A 97 1.56 3.78 -7.11
C ALA A 97 0.48 3.43 -6.08
N GLY A 98 -0.60 4.21 -6.05
CA GLY A 98 -1.78 3.93 -5.21
C GLY A 98 -2.72 2.87 -5.78
N ALA A 99 -2.48 2.41 -7.02
CA ALA A 99 -3.26 1.36 -7.67
C ALA A 99 -2.49 0.75 -8.86
N VAL A 100 -2.83 -0.50 -9.17
CA VAL A 100 -2.29 -1.23 -10.33
C VAL A 100 -3.39 -2.02 -11.04
N GLU A 101 -3.17 -2.29 -12.34
CA GLU A 101 -3.96 -3.23 -13.14
C GLU A 101 -3.12 -4.48 -13.50
N GLY A 102 -3.80 -5.57 -13.85
CA GLY A 102 -3.17 -6.83 -14.27
C GLY A 102 -2.79 -7.77 -13.11
N ARG A 103 -3.27 -7.49 -11.90
CA ARG A 103 -3.00 -8.28 -10.66
C ARG A 103 -4.28 -8.75 -9.96
N GLU A 104 -5.40 -8.77 -10.65
CA GLU A 104 -6.72 -9.06 -10.10
C GLU A 104 -6.91 -10.55 -9.78
N THR A 105 -6.10 -11.44 -10.36
CA THR A 105 -6.19 -12.89 -10.13
C THR A 105 -5.12 -13.37 -9.15
N PHE A 106 -5.54 -13.72 -7.92
CA PHE A 106 -4.65 -14.20 -6.87
C PHE A 106 -3.86 -15.44 -7.30
N GLY A 107 -2.54 -15.39 -7.19
CA GLY A 107 -1.65 -16.51 -7.51
C GLY A 107 -1.52 -16.84 -9.00
N ALA A 108 -2.00 -15.99 -9.90
CA ALA A 108 -1.78 -16.19 -11.34
C ALA A 108 -0.28 -16.09 -11.68
N PRO A 109 0.29 -17.03 -12.45
CA PRO A 109 1.69 -16.98 -12.86
C PRO A 109 1.95 -15.74 -13.72
N MET A 110 3.09 -15.08 -13.52
CA MET A 110 3.48 -13.91 -14.30
C MET A 110 4.55 -14.29 -15.31
N GLU A 111 4.14 -14.54 -16.56
CA GLU A 111 5.07 -14.86 -17.64
C GLU A 111 5.55 -13.61 -18.41
N LYS A 112 4.80 -12.50 -18.36
CA LYS A 112 5.17 -11.20 -18.95
C LYS A 112 4.62 -10.05 -18.10
N GLU A 113 5.50 -9.30 -17.43
CA GLU A 113 5.10 -8.12 -16.64
C GLU A 113 4.89 -6.88 -17.52
N GLU A 114 5.75 -6.64 -18.53
CA GLU A 114 5.73 -5.41 -19.32
C GLU A 114 4.43 -5.26 -20.14
N GLY A 115 3.71 -4.17 -19.86
CA GLY A 115 2.44 -3.83 -20.52
C GLY A 115 1.24 -4.69 -20.10
N ALA A 116 1.46 -5.79 -19.35
CA ALA A 116 0.39 -6.61 -18.79
C ALA A 116 0.01 -6.15 -17.37
N CYS A 117 0.99 -5.64 -16.61
CA CYS A 117 0.77 -5.00 -15.32
C CYS A 117 1.28 -3.56 -15.39
N CYS A 118 0.47 -2.59 -14.96
CA CYS A 118 0.83 -1.16 -14.97
C CYS A 118 0.25 -0.45 -13.74
N CYS A 119 0.85 0.66 -13.37
CA CYS A 119 0.35 1.58 -12.36
C CYS A 119 -0.80 2.40 -12.95
N LEU A 120 -1.84 2.65 -12.16
CA LEU A 120 -2.96 3.49 -12.57
C LEU A 120 -2.73 4.94 -12.11
N LEU A 121 -3.20 5.89 -12.90
CA LEU A 121 -3.22 7.29 -12.48
C LEU A 121 -4.10 7.42 -11.23
N PRO A 122 -3.64 8.11 -10.18
CA PRO A 122 -4.34 8.13 -8.91
C PRO A 122 -5.69 8.85 -9.03
N GLU A 123 -6.71 8.19 -8.50
CA GLU A 123 -8.01 8.74 -8.16
C GLU A 123 -8.45 8.04 -6.88
N TYR A 124 -8.63 8.83 -5.84
CA TYR A 124 -8.92 8.32 -4.51
C TYR A 124 -10.36 8.67 -4.14
N PRO A 125 -11.11 7.73 -3.57
CA PRO A 125 -12.47 7.98 -3.12
C PRO A 125 -12.47 9.01 -1.99
N VAL A 126 -13.58 9.74 -1.87
CA VAL A 126 -13.86 10.56 -0.70
C VAL A 126 -14.49 9.65 0.34
N MET A 127 -13.82 9.48 1.48
CA MET A 127 -14.33 8.71 2.61
C MET A 127 -15.60 9.34 3.17
N ARG A 128 -16.58 8.51 3.53
CA ARG A 128 -17.83 8.95 4.17
C ARG A 128 -17.68 9.09 5.68
N THR A 129 -16.71 8.39 6.25
CA THR A 129 -16.43 8.33 7.69
C THR A 129 -15.03 8.86 8.00
N THR A 130 -14.74 9.03 9.29
CA THR A 130 -13.40 9.35 9.81
C THR A 130 -12.99 8.30 10.83
N SER A 131 -11.68 8.21 11.11
CA SER A 131 -11.16 7.30 12.13
C SER A 131 -11.89 7.43 13.47
N LEU A 132 -12.14 6.31 14.14
CA LEU A 132 -12.98 6.23 15.34
C LEU A 132 -12.22 6.58 16.63
N HIS A 133 -10.89 6.46 16.63
CA HIS A 133 -10.01 6.82 17.74
C HIS A 133 -10.38 6.18 19.09
N ARG A 134 -10.78 4.90 19.10
CA ARG A 134 -11.07 4.17 20.35
C ARG A 134 -9.79 4.04 21.18
N PRO A 135 -9.82 4.15 22.52
CA PRO A 135 -8.67 3.82 23.36
C PRO A 135 -8.28 2.33 23.29
N TYR A 136 -7.01 1.98 23.54
CA TYR A 136 -6.58 0.57 23.48
C TYR A 136 -7.28 -0.31 24.52
N GLU A 137 -7.52 0.23 25.72
CA GLU A 137 -8.19 -0.45 26.83
C GLU A 137 -9.64 -0.85 26.54
N GLU A 138 -10.26 -0.23 25.54
CA GLU A 138 -11.61 -0.56 25.06
C GLU A 138 -11.58 -1.42 23.79
N THR A 139 -10.40 -1.74 23.26
CA THR A 139 -10.26 -2.43 21.98
C THR A 139 -10.32 -3.95 22.15
N ILE A 140 -11.24 -4.60 21.42
CA ILE A 140 -11.28 -6.05 21.23
C ILE A 140 -10.96 -6.31 19.76
N LEU A 141 -9.69 -6.63 19.51
CA LEU A 141 -9.11 -6.74 18.18
C LEU A 141 -9.27 -8.14 17.59
N TYR A 142 -9.68 -8.22 16.32
CA TYR A 142 -9.75 -9.47 15.56
C TYR A 142 -8.81 -9.41 14.35
N LYS A 143 -7.69 -10.15 14.43
CA LYS A 143 -6.76 -10.27 13.31
C LYS A 143 -7.30 -11.23 12.25
N LEU A 144 -7.34 -10.79 10.99
CA LEU A 144 -7.87 -11.59 9.90
C LEU A 144 -7.05 -11.47 8.62
N HIS A 145 -7.11 -12.52 7.81
CA HIS A 145 -6.63 -12.51 6.43
C HIS A 145 -7.82 -12.26 5.50
N VAL A 146 -7.85 -11.14 4.77
CA VAL A 146 -9.00 -10.74 3.93
C VAL A 146 -9.52 -11.88 3.06
N ARG A 147 -8.61 -12.53 2.31
CA ARG A 147 -8.96 -13.72 1.51
C ARG A 147 -9.46 -14.88 2.37
N GLY A 148 -8.63 -15.38 3.30
CA GLY A 148 -8.94 -16.57 4.10
C GLY A 148 -10.23 -16.46 4.91
N PHE A 149 -10.53 -15.27 5.41
CA PHE A 149 -11.69 -15.02 6.27
C PHE A 149 -13.02 -15.41 5.60
N THR A 150 -13.12 -15.28 4.28
CA THR A 150 -14.37 -15.55 3.56
C THR A 150 -14.23 -16.42 2.31
N LYS A 151 -13.06 -17.02 2.05
CA LYS A 151 -12.86 -17.79 0.81
C LYS A 151 -13.65 -19.09 0.79
N ASP A 152 -13.78 -19.75 1.93
CA ASP A 152 -14.45 -21.06 2.02
C ASP A 152 -15.98 -20.96 1.81
N GLY A 153 -16.59 -22.04 1.35
CA GLY A 153 -18.04 -22.13 1.15
C GLY A 153 -18.86 -21.92 2.43
N SER A 154 -18.33 -22.34 3.58
CA SER A 154 -18.96 -22.17 4.89
C SER A 154 -19.11 -20.72 5.33
N SER A 155 -18.38 -19.78 4.72
CA SER A 155 -18.52 -18.35 5.00
C SER A 155 -19.90 -17.81 4.62
N ARG A 156 -20.59 -18.43 3.65
CA ARG A 156 -21.92 -18.05 3.13
C ARG A 156 -22.01 -16.61 2.61
N VAL A 157 -20.88 -15.97 2.29
CA VAL A 157 -20.85 -14.68 1.61
C VAL A 157 -20.90 -14.85 0.10
N LYS A 158 -21.39 -13.83 -0.60
CA LYS A 158 -21.38 -13.75 -2.07
C LYS A 158 -19.98 -13.44 -2.59
N ASN A 159 -19.29 -12.45 -2.01
CA ASN A 159 -17.99 -11.98 -2.48
C ASN A 159 -16.84 -12.65 -1.70
N LYS A 160 -16.60 -13.93 -2.01
CA LYS A 160 -15.67 -14.78 -1.25
C LYS A 160 -14.21 -14.37 -1.37
N GLY A 161 -13.60 -14.07 -0.24
CA GLY A 161 -12.19 -13.76 -0.09
C GLY A 161 -11.81 -12.37 -0.63
N THR A 162 -12.72 -11.41 -0.51
CA THR A 162 -12.53 -10.02 -0.95
C THR A 162 -12.88 -9.03 0.15
N PHE A 163 -12.57 -7.74 -0.07
CA PHE A 163 -12.97 -6.65 0.83
C PHE A 163 -14.48 -6.59 1.04
N ARG A 164 -15.29 -6.75 -0.03
CA ARG A 164 -16.76 -6.92 0.11
C ARG A 164 -17.18 -8.14 0.92
N GLY A 165 -16.41 -9.24 0.85
CA GLY A 165 -16.63 -10.39 1.72
C GLY A 165 -16.50 -10.03 3.20
N VAL A 166 -15.56 -9.15 3.55
CA VAL A 166 -15.42 -8.64 4.93
C VAL A 166 -16.64 -7.81 5.32
N ILE A 167 -17.15 -6.95 4.43
CA ILE A 167 -18.39 -6.17 4.66
C ILE A 167 -19.56 -7.11 4.99
N GLU A 168 -19.75 -8.17 4.21
CA GLU A 168 -20.81 -9.17 4.43
C GLU A 168 -20.67 -9.91 5.78
N LYS A 169 -19.48 -9.88 6.40
CA LYS A 169 -19.20 -10.48 7.71
C LYS A 169 -19.26 -9.51 8.89
N ILE A 170 -19.55 -8.23 8.67
CA ILE A 170 -19.73 -7.26 9.76
C ILE A 170 -20.77 -7.73 10.81
N PRO A 171 -21.95 -8.27 10.45
CA PRO A 171 -22.90 -8.78 11.45
C PRO A 171 -22.31 -9.86 12.36
N TYR A 172 -21.50 -10.76 11.80
CA TYR A 172 -20.79 -11.79 12.57
C TYR A 172 -19.74 -11.19 13.52
N LEU A 173 -18.96 -10.21 13.06
CA LEU A 173 -17.97 -9.52 13.90
C LEU A 173 -18.64 -8.82 15.09
N LYS A 174 -19.81 -8.19 14.85
CA LYS A 174 -20.60 -7.54 15.91
C LYS A 174 -21.18 -8.55 16.89
N GLU A 175 -21.71 -9.67 16.40
CA GLU A 175 -22.22 -10.76 17.25
C GLU A 175 -21.11 -11.33 18.16
N LEU A 176 -19.90 -11.46 17.63
CA LEU A 176 -18.72 -11.90 18.39
C LEU A 176 -18.25 -10.85 19.42
N GLY A 177 -18.71 -9.60 19.34
CA GLY A 177 -18.30 -8.50 20.21
C GLY A 177 -16.99 -7.83 19.78
N ILE A 178 -16.52 -8.09 18.56
CA ILE A 178 -15.32 -7.46 18.01
C ILE A 178 -15.62 -6.01 17.68
N ASN A 179 -14.69 -5.12 18.02
CA ASN A 179 -14.82 -3.70 17.77
C ASN A 179 -13.62 -3.10 17.02
N ALA A 180 -12.61 -3.90 16.71
CA ALA A 180 -11.54 -3.54 15.79
C ALA A 180 -11.11 -4.77 14.98
N VAL A 181 -10.80 -4.60 13.70
CA VAL A 181 -10.18 -5.64 12.87
C VAL A 181 -8.75 -5.25 12.54
N GLU A 182 -7.83 -6.21 12.59
CA GLU A 182 -6.46 -6.05 12.07
C GLU A 182 -6.33 -6.87 10.79
N LEU A 183 -6.16 -6.19 9.66
CA LEU A 183 -5.93 -6.84 8.39
C LEU A 183 -4.46 -7.28 8.31
N MET A 184 -4.22 -8.57 8.08
CA MET A 184 -2.95 -9.03 7.49
C MET A 184 -2.65 -8.28 6.19
N PRO A 185 -1.40 -8.29 5.67
CA PRO A 185 -1.00 -7.52 4.49
C PRO A 185 -2.07 -7.46 3.40
N SER A 186 -2.63 -6.26 3.25
CA SER A 186 -3.71 -5.94 2.31
C SER A 186 -3.30 -4.86 1.31
N TYR A 187 -2.01 -4.47 1.34
CA TYR A 187 -1.36 -3.76 0.24
C TYR A 187 -0.97 -4.73 -0.87
N GLU A 188 -0.60 -4.22 -2.05
CA GLU A 188 -0.24 -5.04 -3.18
C GLU A 188 1.13 -5.68 -2.98
N PHE A 189 1.17 -7.01 -2.98
CA PHE A 189 2.38 -7.80 -2.83
C PHE A 189 2.47 -8.86 -3.92
N PHE A 190 3.68 -9.31 -4.20
CA PHE A 190 3.93 -10.29 -5.24
C PHE A 190 3.71 -11.71 -4.69
N GLU A 191 2.69 -12.41 -5.22
CA GLU A 191 2.40 -13.79 -4.80
C GLU A 191 3.48 -14.79 -5.23
N TRP A 192 4.14 -14.55 -6.36
CA TRP A 192 5.22 -15.39 -6.85
C TRP A 192 6.56 -14.83 -6.40
N THR A 193 7.16 -15.49 -5.42
CA THR A 193 8.54 -15.23 -5.00
C THR A 193 9.44 -16.31 -5.58
N SER A 194 10.59 -15.93 -6.15
CA SER A 194 11.62 -16.94 -6.43
C SER A 194 11.99 -17.63 -5.11
N LEU A 195 12.11 -18.97 -5.10
CA LEU A 195 12.49 -19.75 -3.91
C LEU A 195 13.87 -19.36 -3.33
N THR A 196 14.60 -18.49 -4.02
CA THR A 196 15.89 -17.93 -3.64
C THR A 196 15.79 -16.62 -2.84
N GLU A 197 14.60 -16.04 -2.66
CA GLU A 197 14.45 -14.81 -1.86
C GLU A 197 14.42 -15.15 -0.36
N PRO A 198 15.39 -14.66 0.43
CA PRO A 198 15.49 -14.98 1.84
C PRO A 198 14.52 -14.12 2.66
N ALA A 199 13.24 -14.47 2.69
CA ALA A 199 12.33 -13.92 3.70
C ALA A 199 11.05 -14.79 3.84
N TYR A 200 10.88 -15.42 5.00
CA TYR A 200 9.59 -15.96 5.50
C TYR A 200 8.93 -17.14 4.77
N VAL A 201 9.65 -17.86 3.91
CA VAL A 201 9.15 -19.12 3.32
C VAL A 201 9.64 -20.30 4.16
N TYR A 202 8.71 -21.12 4.68
CA TYR A 202 9.08 -22.42 5.25
C TYR A 202 9.82 -23.24 4.18
N PRO A 203 10.98 -23.87 4.51
CA PRO A 203 11.73 -24.65 3.54
C PRO A 203 10.84 -25.69 2.87
N ALA A 204 10.77 -25.64 1.55
CA ALA A 204 10.00 -26.53 0.70
C ALA A 204 10.89 -27.08 -0.41
N PRO A 205 10.62 -28.27 -0.95
CA PRO A 205 11.33 -28.79 -2.11
C PRO A 205 11.28 -27.78 -3.27
N ALA A 206 12.38 -27.63 -4.01
CA ALA A 206 12.50 -26.66 -5.10
C ALA A 206 11.44 -26.83 -6.22
N GLU A 207 10.80 -28.00 -6.25
CA GLU A 207 9.80 -28.41 -7.24
C GLU A 207 8.37 -27.99 -6.84
N GLU A 208 8.12 -27.61 -5.58
CA GLU A 208 6.83 -27.12 -5.12
C GLU A 208 6.69 -25.62 -5.37
N LYS A 209 5.90 -25.27 -6.40
CA LYS A 209 5.42 -23.91 -6.62
C LYS A 209 4.50 -23.49 -5.48
N ARG A 210 4.99 -22.64 -4.56
CA ARG A 210 4.20 -21.99 -3.51
C ARG A 210 3.96 -20.53 -3.87
N VAL A 211 2.77 -20.06 -3.51
CA VAL A 211 2.42 -18.63 -3.58
C VAL A 211 2.49 -18.04 -2.19
N ASN A 212 2.98 -16.80 -2.10
CA ASN A 212 2.92 -16.01 -0.89
C ASN A 212 1.45 -15.74 -0.55
N TYR A 213 0.93 -16.48 0.43
CA TYR A 213 -0.45 -16.34 0.87
C TYR A 213 -0.62 -15.13 1.78
N TRP A 214 0.24 -15.00 2.79
CA TRP A 214 0.14 -13.99 3.85
C TRP A 214 0.49 -12.57 3.42
N GLY A 215 1.32 -12.43 2.39
CA GLY A 215 1.72 -11.13 1.85
C GLY A 215 2.94 -10.47 2.51
N TYR A 216 3.61 -11.17 3.43
CA TYR A 216 4.92 -10.76 3.93
C TYR A 216 6.00 -11.10 2.90
N GLY A 217 6.90 -10.17 2.61
CA GLY A 217 7.95 -10.39 1.62
C GLY A 217 8.83 -9.15 1.43
N THR A 218 9.77 -9.26 0.50
CA THR A 218 10.76 -8.19 0.20
C THR A 218 10.32 -7.29 -0.96
N LYS A 219 9.28 -7.67 -1.72
CA LYS A 219 8.77 -6.91 -2.86
C LYS A 219 7.27 -6.64 -2.71
N ALA A 220 6.90 -5.37 -2.68
CA ALA A 220 5.50 -4.92 -2.57
C ALA A 220 5.35 -3.49 -3.13
N LEU A 221 4.10 -3.12 -3.42
CA LEU A 221 3.65 -1.76 -3.72
C LEU A 221 2.79 -1.29 -2.55
N TYR A 222 3.45 -0.71 -1.56
CA TYR A 222 2.87 -0.45 -0.24
C TYR A 222 1.72 0.57 -0.23
N PHE A 223 1.57 1.39 -1.28
CA PHE A 223 0.50 2.39 -1.38
C PHE A 223 -0.79 1.84 -2.03
N ALA A 224 -0.72 0.71 -2.72
CA ALA A 224 -1.86 0.16 -3.44
C ALA A 224 -2.58 -0.91 -2.61
N PRO A 225 -3.92 -0.91 -2.52
CA PRO A 225 -4.66 -2.07 -2.03
C PRO A 225 -4.43 -3.29 -2.92
N LYS A 226 -4.44 -4.49 -2.32
CA LYS A 226 -4.26 -5.74 -3.04
C LYS A 226 -5.37 -5.94 -4.08
N ALA A 227 -5.01 -5.89 -5.36
CA ALA A 227 -5.99 -5.95 -6.45
C ALA A 227 -6.79 -7.26 -6.44
N SER A 228 -6.12 -8.37 -6.12
CA SER A 228 -6.75 -9.69 -6.04
C SER A 228 -7.63 -9.94 -4.81
N TYR A 229 -7.74 -8.95 -3.91
CA TYR A 229 -8.70 -8.94 -2.80
C TYR A 229 -9.93 -8.07 -3.09
N ALA A 230 -10.09 -7.53 -4.31
CA ALA A 230 -11.32 -6.89 -4.72
C ALA A 230 -12.24 -7.87 -5.48
N ALA A 231 -13.55 -7.76 -5.26
CA ALA A 231 -14.56 -8.42 -6.09
C ALA A 231 -14.88 -7.61 -7.36
N SER A 232 -14.62 -6.31 -7.34
CA SER A 232 -14.74 -5.38 -8.44
C SER A 232 -13.40 -5.17 -9.16
N ALA A 233 -13.43 -4.46 -10.29
CA ALA A 233 -12.22 -4.05 -11.00
C ALA A 233 -11.49 -2.86 -10.34
N ASP A 234 -12.04 -2.30 -9.26
CA ASP A 234 -11.51 -1.13 -8.57
C ASP A 234 -11.26 -1.46 -7.10
N ALA A 235 -10.05 -1.96 -6.83
CA ALA A 235 -9.64 -2.30 -5.47
C ALA A 235 -9.52 -1.09 -4.54
N VAL A 236 -9.26 0.09 -5.08
CA VAL A 236 -9.16 1.34 -4.30
C VAL A 236 -10.53 1.73 -3.77
N ALA A 237 -11.54 1.77 -4.64
CA ALA A 237 -12.90 2.06 -4.23
C ALA A 237 -13.47 0.99 -3.29
N GLU A 238 -13.22 -0.29 -3.57
CA GLU A 238 -13.74 -1.39 -2.72
C GLU A 238 -13.08 -1.45 -1.35
N PHE A 239 -11.78 -1.13 -1.25
CA PHE A 239 -11.10 -1.03 0.04
C PHE A 239 -11.69 0.10 0.88
N ALA A 240 -11.87 1.29 0.30
CA ALA A 240 -12.52 2.43 0.96
C ALA A 240 -13.96 2.09 1.39
N GLU A 241 -14.73 1.41 0.53
CA GLU A 241 -16.08 0.93 0.85
C GLU A 241 -16.08 0.03 2.11
N MET A 242 -15.10 -0.87 2.21
CA MET A 242 -14.95 -1.74 3.38
C MET A 242 -14.63 -0.96 4.65
N VAL A 243 -13.71 0.00 4.58
CA VAL A 243 -13.35 0.82 5.75
C VAL A 243 -14.55 1.65 6.22
N ASP A 244 -15.25 2.34 5.29
CA ASP A 244 -16.46 3.09 5.62
C ASP A 244 -17.53 2.19 6.26
N ALA A 245 -17.75 0.97 5.73
CA ALA A 245 -18.74 0.06 6.28
C ALA A 245 -18.39 -0.43 7.70
N LEU A 246 -17.10 -0.67 7.98
CA LEU A 246 -16.61 -1.00 9.31
C LEU A 246 -16.83 0.17 10.28
N HIS A 247 -16.44 1.38 9.90
CA HIS A 247 -16.62 2.59 10.71
C HIS A 247 -18.08 2.92 10.99
N GLU A 248 -18.96 2.83 9.98
CA GLU A 248 -20.42 2.98 10.12
C GLU A 248 -21.01 2.00 11.14
N ASN A 249 -20.33 0.88 11.41
CA ASN A 249 -20.70 -0.12 12.41
C ASN A 249 -19.90 -0.05 13.72
N GLY A 250 -19.10 1.00 13.91
CA GLY A 250 -18.30 1.21 15.12
C GLY A 250 -17.12 0.26 15.25
N ILE A 251 -16.64 -0.31 14.14
CA ILE A 251 -15.50 -1.21 14.09
C ILE A 251 -14.29 -0.46 13.50
N GLU A 252 -13.19 -0.39 14.23
CA GLU A 252 -11.92 0.17 13.73
C GLU A 252 -11.29 -0.75 12.69
N CYS A 253 -10.61 -0.18 11.70
CA CYS A 253 -9.83 -0.90 10.70
C CYS A 253 -8.33 -0.59 10.86
N LEU A 254 -7.57 -1.58 11.33
CA LEU A 254 -6.12 -1.53 11.42
C LEU A 254 -5.49 -2.32 10.28
N MET A 255 -4.29 -1.91 9.86
CA MET A 255 -3.52 -2.59 8.82
C MET A 255 -2.16 -3.05 9.32
N GLU A 256 -1.80 -4.28 8.97
CA GLU A 256 -0.47 -4.79 9.18
C GLU A 256 0.45 -4.46 8.00
N PHE A 257 1.66 -3.96 8.29
CA PHE A 257 2.73 -3.71 7.33
C PHE A 257 3.98 -4.49 7.70
N CYS A 258 4.57 -5.14 6.71
CA CYS A 258 5.92 -5.68 6.77
C CYS A 258 6.74 -5.02 5.66
N PHE A 259 7.53 -4.03 6.02
CA PHE A 259 8.42 -3.36 5.09
C PHE A 259 9.64 -4.23 4.81
N ALA A 260 10.12 -4.18 3.56
CA ALA A 260 11.33 -4.87 3.16
C ALA A 260 12.54 -4.38 3.99
N PRO A 261 13.49 -5.25 4.33
CA PRO A 261 14.70 -4.84 5.04
C PRO A 261 15.42 -3.68 4.34
N GLY A 262 15.80 -2.66 5.12
CA GLY A 262 16.47 -1.46 4.57
C GLY A 262 15.52 -0.42 3.97
N THR A 263 14.20 -0.59 4.05
CA THR A 263 13.24 0.45 3.66
C THR A 263 13.48 1.72 4.49
N PRO A 264 13.71 2.89 3.87
CA PRO A 264 13.93 4.14 4.61
C PRO A 264 12.71 4.53 5.46
N SER A 265 12.92 4.97 6.71
CA SER A 265 11.82 5.38 7.60
C SER A 265 10.95 6.47 6.98
N GLY A 266 11.54 7.42 6.24
CA GLY A 266 10.80 8.47 5.55
C GLY A 266 9.84 7.94 4.46
N PHE A 267 10.19 6.85 3.78
CA PHE A 267 9.30 6.18 2.84
C PHE A 267 8.17 5.45 3.58
N ALA A 268 8.52 4.70 4.63
CA ALA A 268 7.55 4.00 5.45
C ALA A 268 6.52 4.97 6.06
N LEU A 269 6.95 6.11 6.60
CA LEU A 269 6.05 7.15 7.13
C LEU A 269 5.10 7.70 6.05
N GLN A 270 5.59 7.94 4.83
CA GLN A 270 4.73 8.37 3.72
C GLN A 270 3.66 7.32 3.37
N VAL A 271 3.99 6.03 3.45
CA VAL A 271 3.01 4.95 3.31
C VAL A 271 1.95 5.06 4.40
N LEU A 272 2.34 5.16 5.67
CA LEU A 272 1.37 5.25 6.78
C LEU A 272 0.49 6.49 6.67
N HIS A 273 1.07 7.65 6.31
CA HIS A 273 0.32 8.87 6.03
C HIS A 273 -0.67 8.69 4.89
N HIS A 274 -0.28 7.99 3.82
CA HIS A 274 -1.19 7.69 2.72
C HIS A 274 -2.41 6.91 3.22
N TRP A 275 -2.20 5.81 3.95
CA TRP A 275 -3.31 4.99 4.40
C TRP A 275 -4.22 5.70 5.42
N GLN A 276 -3.63 6.48 6.31
CA GLN A 276 -4.40 7.30 7.26
C GLN A 276 -5.20 8.39 6.54
N LEU A 277 -4.57 9.19 5.67
CA LEU A 277 -5.20 10.34 5.05
C LEU A 277 -6.21 9.94 3.97
N ARG A 278 -5.94 8.87 3.20
CA ARG A 278 -6.78 8.45 2.07
C ARG A 278 -7.89 7.52 2.47
N TYR A 279 -7.65 6.63 3.43
CA TYR A 279 -8.59 5.58 3.81
C TYR A 279 -9.02 5.65 5.28
N GLN A 280 -8.57 6.63 6.05
CA GLN A 280 -8.96 6.81 7.45
C GLN A 280 -8.62 5.61 8.36
N ILE A 281 -7.56 4.87 8.02
CA ILE A 281 -7.08 3.73 8.81
C ILE A 281 -6.80 4.14 10.26
N ASP A 282 -7.36 3.40 11.22
CA ASP A 282 -7.30 3.71 12.65
C ASP A 282 -5.97 3.32 13.31
N GLY A 283 -5.23 2.41 12.68
CA GLY A 283 -3.98 1.91 13.22
C GLY A 283 -3.13 1.07 12.28
N PHE A 284 -1.87 0.95 12.66
CA PHE A 284 -0.85 0.19 11.95
C PHE A 284 -0.17 -0.78 12.89
N HIS A 285 -0.11 -2.05 12.49
CA HIS A 285 0.77 -3.03 13.11
C HIS A 285 2.01 -3.19 12.23
N LEU A 286 3.16 -2.76 12.74
CA LEU A 286 4.41 -2.69 12.01
C LEU A 286 5.28 -3.90 12.39
N VAL A 287 5.29 -4.89 11.50
CA VAL A 287 6.02 -6.15 11.67
C VAL A 287 7.45 -5.98 11.17
N GLY A 288 8.42 -6.27 12.03
CA GLY A 288 9.84 -6.26 11.69
C GLY A 288 10.67 -5.40 12.64
N ASP A 289 11.63 -4.67 12.07
CA ASP A 289 12.57 -3.84 12.82
C ASP A 289 11.87 -2.72 13.60
N ALA A 290 12.13 -2.66 14.90
CA ALA A 290 11.59 -1.65 15.82
C ALA A 290 12.18 -0.25 15.58
N SER A 291 13.15 -0.09 14.67
CA SER A 291 13.74 1.21 14.31
C SER A 291 12.69 2.26 13.97
N LEU A 292 11.65 1.90 13.20
CA LEU A 292 10.55 2.81 12.83
C LEU A 292 9.70 3.28 14.01
N ALA A 293 9.73 2.59 15.15
CA ALA A 293 8.90 2.92 16.31
C ALA A 293 9.21 4.31 16.86
N GLU A 294 10.48 4.69 16.89
CA GLU A 294 10.88 6.00 17.39
C GLU A 294 10.40 7.12 16.46
N GLU A 295 10.64 7.03 15.14
CA GLU A 295 10.20 8.08 14.22
C GLU A 295 8.68 8.16 14.14
N ALA A 296 7.98 7.02 14.01
CA ALA A 296 6.52 7.00 13.92
C ALA A 296 5.85 7.53 15.20
N SER A 297 6.45 7.31 16.38
CA SER A 297 5.93 7.83 17.64
C SER A 297 5.98 9.37 17.75
N LYS A 298 6.93 9.99 17.06
CA LYS A 298 7.15 11.45 17.05
C LYS A 298 6.42 12.15 15.90
N ASP A 299 5.87 11.39 14.97
CA ASP A 299 5.16 11.91 13.82
C ASP A 299 3.84 12.60 14.23
N ALA A 300 3.63 13.81 13.72
CA ALA A 300 2.48 14.64 14.10
C ALA A 300 1.15 14.11 13.55
N LEU A 301 1.16 13.51 12.34
CA LEU A 301 -0.04 12.97 11.71
C LEU A 301 -0.48 11.68 12.39
N LEU A 302 0.48 10.82 12.75
CA LEU A 302 0.21 9.51 13.36
C LEU A 302 -0.03 9.55 14.88
N ARG A 303 0.02 10.74 15.50
CA ARG A 303 -0.05 10.89 16.96
C ARG A 303 -1.33 10.34 17.60
N LYS A 304 -2.43 10.29 16.84
CA LYS A 304 -3.75 9.76 17.27
C LYS A 304 -4.10 8.40 16.64
N THR A 305 -3.16 7.80 15.93
CA THR A 305 -3.30 6.52 15.23
C THR A 305 -2.68 5.43 16.08
N LYS A 306 -3.32 4.27 16.20
CA LYS A 306 -2.73 3.13 16.93
C LYS A 306 -1.48 2.65 16.19
N LEU A 307 -0.34 2.57 16.86
CA LEU A 307 0.91 2.02 16.32
C LEU A 307 1.33 0.83 17.16
N ILE A 308 1.33 -0.36 16.57
CA ILE A 308 1.63 -1.62 17.24
C ILE A 308 2.98 -2.12 16.71
N PHE A 309 3.88 -2.51 17.61
CA PHE A 309 5.20 -3.05 17.30
C PHE A 309 5.46 -4.34 18.07
N LEU A 310 6.42 -5.16 17.64
CA LEU A 310 6.88 -6.31 18.45
C LEU A 310 7.50 -5.86 19.79
N GLY A 311 8.09 -4.66 19.81
CA GLY A 311 8.66 -4.02 21.00
C GLY A 311 9.10 -2.59 20.67
N PHE A 312 9.23 -1.74 21.69
CA PHE A 312 9.76 -0.38 21.54
C PHE A 312 10.40 0.10 22.86
N ASP A 313 11.35 1.04 22.77
CA ASP A 313 11.96 1.66 23.96
C ASP A 313 11.10 2.84 24.46
N GLY A 314 10.15 2.53 25.35
CA GLY A 314 9.29 3.53 25.96
C GLY A 314 10.04 4.58 26.78
N ALA A 315 11.16 4.21 27.43
CA ALA A 315 11.94 5.15 28.23
C ALA A 315 12.58 6.23 27.35
N ARG A 316 13.13 5.84 26.20
CA ARG A 316 13.70 6.76 25.21
C ARG A 316 12.64 7.63 24.53
N ILE A 317 11.51 7.04 24.14
CA ILE A 317 10.44 7.75 23.43
C ILE A 317 9.77 8.78 24.34
N TYR A 318 9.42 8.37 25.57
CA TYR A 318 8.62 9.19 26.47
C TYR A 318 9.45 10.01 27.46
N GLN A 319 10.72 9.66 27.68
CA GLN A 319 11.64 10.39 28.56
C GLN A 319 11.04 10.60 29.97
N GLY A 320 10.39 9.57 30.50
CA GLY A 320 9.72 9.59 31.81
C GLY A 320 8.40 10.38 31.87
N LYS A 321 7.89 10.90 30.74
CA LYS A 321 6.60 11.61 30.67
C LYS A 321 5.49 10.65 30.28
N ARG A 322 4.35 10.73 30.97
CA ARG A 322 3.17 9.98 30.54
C ARG A 322 2.64 10.54 29.21
N PRO A 323 2.41 9.72 28.18
CA PRO A 323 1.85 10.22 26.92
C PRO A 323 0.44 10.76 27.11
N TRP A 324 0.14 11.89 26.45
CA TRP A 324 -1.22 12.45 26.43
C TRP A 324 -2.20 11.53 25.68
N PHE A 325 -1.75 10.89 24.60
CA PHE A 325 -2.47 9.87 23.87
C PHE A 325 -1.61 8.61 23.80
N ARG A 326 -2.15 7.48 24.28
CA ARG A 326 -1.46 6.19 24.31
C ARG A 326 -1.58 5.54 22.93
N ASN A 327 -0.85 6.03 21.93
CA ASN A 327 -0.87 5.46 20.58
C ASN A 327 0.01 4.22 20.41
N LEU A 328 1.06 4.05 21.21
CA LEU A 328 1.96 2.90 21.07
C LEU A 328 1.44 1.65 21.80
N GLY A 329 1.48 0.51 21.12
CA GLY A 329 1.18 -0.81 21.66
C GLY A 329 2.31 -1.81 21.36
N GLU A 330 2.59 -2.68 22.31
CA GLU A 330 3.53 -3.80 22.16
C GLU A 330 2.75 -5.09 21.93
N HIS A 331 2.99 -5.76 20.81
CA HIS A 331 2.40 -7.05 20.47
C HIS A 331 3.16 -8.19 21.16
N ASN A 332 2.51 -8.85 22.11
CA ASN A 332 3.05 -10.04 22.75
C ASN A 332 2.63 -11.30 21.97
N GLN A 333 3.56 -11.86 21.20
CA GLN A 333 3.30 -13.02 20.34
C GLN A 333 2.89 -14.28 21.13
N ALA A 334 3.38 -14.46 22.36
CA ALA A 334 3.08 -15.65 23.16
C ALA A 334 1.62 -15.68 23.66
N THR A 335 1.01 -14.51 23.84
CA THR A 335 -0.35 -14.38 24.38
C THR A 335 -1.34 -13.80 23.37
N SER A 336 -0.87 -13.35 22.20
CA SER A 336 -1.66 -12.61 21.21
C SER A 336 -2.37 -11.39 21.81
N THR A 337 -1.71 -10.72 22.76
CA THR A 337 -2.21 -9.51 23.42
C THR A 337 -1.41 -8.28 23.03
N ILE A 338 -2.02 -7.10 23.12
CA ILE A 338 -1.36 -5.81 22.92
C ILE A 338 -1.30 -5.08 24.25
N SER A 339 -0.09 -4.67 24.65
CA SER A 339 0.13 -3.85 25.84
C SER A 339 0.38 -2.40 25.44
N ALA A 340 -0.54 -1.49 25.79
CA ALA A 340 -0.37 -0.07 25.48
C ALA A 340 0.69 0.59 26.36
N ALA A 341 1.50 1.48 25.79
CA ALA A 341 2.51 2.26 26.52
C ALA A 341 1.91 2.96 27.75
N SER A 342 2.48 2.78 28.94
CA SER A 342 1.98 3.29 30.22
C SER A 342 2.41 4.71 30.56
#